data_AF-A0A6A5SDM5-F1
#
_entry.id   AF-A0A6A5SDM5-F1
#
_cell.length_a   1.000
_cell.length_b   1.000
_cell.length_c   1.000
_cell.angle_alpha   90.00
_cell.angle_beta   90.00
_cell.angle_gamma   90.00
#
_symmetry.space_group_name_H-M   'P 1'
#
loop_
_entity.id
_entity.type
_entity.pdbx_description
1 polymer ?
#
loop_
_entity_poly.entity_id
_entity_poly.type
_entity_poly.pdbx_seq_one_letter_code
_entity_poly.pdbx_strand_id
1 'polypeptide(L)'
;MKRDTILKSFQATGVWPMDAEVVLQRFNNHTLEQDKALEIGQHGDGDSWIHLRKLFDAAVADKAKVEAKQLSAAVHSLQTNNDILHTKIDGLRSALLTKKKHNTRSYTMDLHQNEQDTGGAVFWSPKKLRDACAREATKRDEAQREKLQKREAREAKAAASFLKKQHAEEAKAERQRLKEHRAVAKKAAAEERDAARARKKQQQQATTSQKSHDRPNKRTRETSHKVDKIPAKRRRVAAPRSQPEAAPAPPPAPPKSTRTRSIRAPKKYSE
;
A
#
# COMPACT_ATOMS: atom_id res chain seq x y z
N MET A 1 -14.36 80.49 -10.15
CA MET A 1 -14.08 79.32 -11.01
C MET A 1 -15.29 78.40 -11.01
N LYS A 2 -15.73 77.90 -12.17
CA LYS A 2 -16.92 77.05 -12.28
C LYS A 2 -16.52 75.59 -11.98
N ARG A 3 -17.32 74.89 -11.16
CA ARG A 3 -17.07 73.48 -10.78
C ARG A 3 -16.92 72.56 -11.98
N ASP A 4 -17.66 72.84 -13.05
CA ASP A 4 -17.64 72.05 -14.28
C ASP A 4 -16.29 72.11 -15.01
N THR A 5 -15.57 73.24 -14.89
CA THR A 5 -14.24 73.40 -15.49
C THR A 5 -13.21 72.55 -14.76
N ILE A 6 -13.37 72.42 -13.44
CA ILE A 6 -12.52 71.61 -12.58
C ILE A 6 -12.75 70.12 -12.91
N LEU A 7 -14.00 69.67 -13.00
CA LEU A 7 -14.32 68.27 -13.35
C LEU A 7 -13.80 67.89 -14.75
N LYS A 8 -13.96 68.76 -15.75
CA LYS A 8 -13.41 68.54 -17.10
C LYS A 8 -11.88 68.46 -17.11
N SER A 9 -11.19 69.20 -16.23
CA SER A 9 -9.73 69.14 -16.15
C SER A 9 -9.23 67.78 -15.64
N PHE A 10 -9.92 67.17 -14.67
CA PHE A 10 -9.61 65.81 -14.19
C PHE A 10 -9.92 64.72 -15.22
N GLN A 11 -10.97 64.92 -16.03
CA GLN A 11 -11.27 64.03 -17.15
C GLN A 11 -10.19 64.08 -18.25
N ALA A 12 -9.69 65.27 -18.57
CA ALA A 12 -8.67 65.46 -19.61
C ALA A 12 -7.29 64.93 -19.22
N THR A 13 -6.95 64.97 -17.92
CA THR A 13 -5.65 64.48 -17.41
C THR A 13 -5.62 62.96 -17.19
N GLY A 14 -6.72 62.26 -17.43
CA GLY A 14 -6.80 60.80 -17.27
C GLY A 14 -6.73 60.35 -15.81
N VAL A 15 -6.93 61.26 -14.85
CA VAL A 15 -7.06 60.93 -13.42
C VAL A 15 -8.45 60.35 -13.21
N TRP A 16 -8.57 59.05 -13.47
CA TRP A 16 -9.81 58.27 -13.37
C TRP A 16 -9.60 57.12 -12.38
N PRO A 17 -10.56 56.78 -11.49
CA PRO A 17 -11.98 57.16 -11.45
C PRO A 17 -12.29 58.38 -10.58
N MET A 18 -13.31 59.18 -10.98
CA MET A 18 -13.89 60.25 -10.16
C MET A 18 -14.67 59.74 -8.95
N ASP A 19 -15.09 58.48 -9.03
CA ASP A 19 -15.84 57.81 -7.99
C ASP A 19 -14.87 56.98 -7.15
N ALA A 20 -14.61 57.46 -5.92
CA ALA A 20 -13.68 56.80 -5.00
C ALA A 20 -14.13 55.36 -4.69
N GLU A 21 -15.43 55.09 -4.77
CA GLU A 21 -16.01 53.75 -4.57
C GLU A 21 -15.50 52.75 -5.59
N VAL A 22 -15.24 53.14 -6.85
CA VAL A 22 -14.70 52.23 -7.88
C VAL A 22 -13.28 51.80 -7.56
N VAL A 23 -12.49 52.69 -6.94
CA VAL A 23 -11.14 52.35 -6.44
C VAL A 23 -11.26 51.46 -5.21
N LEU A 24 -12.11 51.81 -4.26
CA LEU A 24 -12.33 51.04 -3.04
C LEU A 24 -12.86 49.62 -3.33
N GLN A 25 -13.77 49.46 -4.30
CA GLN A 25 -14.29 48.16 -4.74
C GLN A 25 -13.19 47.25 -5.31
N ARG A 26 -12.15 47.82 -5.96
CA ARG A 26 -11.00 47.03 -6.45
C ARG A 26 -10.16 46.44 -5.31
N PHE A 27 -10.09 47.15 -4.17
CA PHE A 27 -9.36 46.68 -2.99
C PHE A 27 -10.24 45.86 -2.03
N ASN A 28 -11.56 46.06 -2.07
CA ASN A 28 -12.55 45.28 -1.33
C ASN A 28 -12.92 43.95 -2.01
N ASN A 29 -12.09 43.45 -2.93
CA ASN A 29 -12.19 42.08 -3.44
C ASN A 29 -11.73 41.06 -2.37
N HIS A 30 -12.17 41.21 -1.13
CA HIS A 30 -12.24 40.07 -0.25
C HIS A 30 -13.25 39.14 -0.89
N THR A 31 -12.78 37.96 -1.28
CA THR A 31 -13.65 36.88 -1.74
C THR A 31 -14.83 36.83 -0.77
N LEU A 32 -16.07 36.81 -1.24
CA LEU A 32 -17.21 36.54 -0.36
C LEU A 32 -16.99 35.25 0.46
N GLU A 33 -16.05 34.38 0.07
CA GLU A 33 -15.51 33.26 0.87
C GLU A 33 -14.62 33.67 2.06
N GLN A 34 -13.86 34.76 2.00
CA GLN A 34 -13.09 35.32 3.12
C GLN A 34 -13.98 36.11 4.08
N ASP A 35 -14.94 36.86 3.56
CA ASP A 35 -15.96 37.51 4.39
C ASP A 35 -16.95 36.47 4.92
N LYS A 36 -17.25 35.39 4.19
CA LYS A 36 -17.87 34.19 4.77
C LYS A 36 -16.92 33.47 5.69
N ALA A 37 -15.60 33.44 5.52
CA ALA A 37 -14.72 32.81 6.51
C ALA A 37 -14.57 33.66 7.78
N LEU A 38 -14.74 34.99 7.67
CA LEU A 38 -14.82 35.94 8.77
C LEU A 38 -16.21 35.95 9.41
N GLU A 39 -17.28 35.84 8.62
CA GLU A 39 -18.66 35.67 9.08
C GLU A 39 -18.87 34.26 9.63
N ILE A 40 -18.28 33.21 9.09
CA ILE A 40 -18.23 31.86 9.67
C ILE A 40 -17.31 31.87 10.90
N GLY A 41 -16.30 32.74 10.92
CA GLY A 41 -15.50 33.04 12.11
C GLY A 41 -16.27 33.80 13.21
N GLN A 42 -17.27 34.60 12.84
CA GLN A 42 -18.18 35.28 13.77
C GLN A 42 -19.45 34.48 14.06
N HIS A 43 -19.81 33.54 13.18
CA HIS A 43 -20.96 32.64 13.27
C HIS A 43 -20.55 31.25 13.78
N GLY A 44 -19.33 31.14 14.30
CA GLY A 44 -18.83 29.99 15.04
C GLY A 44 -19.07 30.08 16.55
N ASP A 45 -19.67 31.16 17.06
CA ASP A 45 -19.74 31.40 18.50
C ASP A 45 -21.17 31.30 19.06
N GLY A 46 -21.88 30.25 18.65
CA GLY A 46 -23.04 29.75 19.41
C GLY A 46 -22.66 29.18 20.78
N ASP A 47 -21.35 29.03 21.04
CA ASP A 47 -20.75 28.48 22.26
C ASP A 47 -20.14 29.54 23.18
N SER A 48 -20.37 30.85 22.94
CA SER A 48 -19.78 31.87 23.82
C SER A 48 -20.24 31.60 25.24
N TRP A 49 -19.28 31.61 26.17
CA TRP A 49 -19.53 31.38 27.59
C TRP A 49 -20.72 32.20 28.12
N ILE A 50 -20.96 33.40 27.59
CA ILE A 50 -22.10 34.23 27.95
C ILE A 50 -23.44 33.58 27.55
N HIS A 51 -23.54 32.96 26.38
CA HIS A 51 -24.73 32.24 25.93
C HIS A 51 -24.91 30.93 26.68
N LEU A 52 -23.84 30.14 26.84
CA LEU A 52 -23.87 28.90 27.65
C LEU A 52 -24.23 29.19 29.10
N ARG A 53 -23.74 30.31 29.66
CA ARG A 53 -24.08 30.75 31.01
C ARG A 53 -25.52 31.21 31.12
N LYS A 54 -26.06 31.95 30.15
CA LYS A 54 -27.49 32.31 30.10
C LYS A 54 -28.39 31.07 30.03
N LEU A 55 -28.00 30.07 29.22
CA LEU A 55 -28.70 28.78 29.13
C LEU A 55 -28.61 28.01 30.45
N PHE A 56 -27.43 27.93 31.05
CA PHE A 56 -27.21 27.32 32.35
C PHE A 56 -28.05 28.00 33.44
N ASP A 57 -28.07 29.33 33.45
CA ASP A 57 -28.83 30.16 34.38
C ASP A 57 -30.35 30.01 34.23
N ALA A 58 -30.83 29.68 33.03
CA ALA A 58 -32.24 29.40 32.75
C ALA A 58 -32.64 27.96 33.09
N ALA A 59 -31.73 27.00 32.90
CA ALA A 59 -31.99 25.58 33.13
C ALA A 59 -31.84 25.17 34.61
N VAL A 60 -30.96 25.83 35.37
CA VAL A 60 -30.68 25.48 36.76
C VAL A 60 -31.39 26.44 37.71
N ALA A 61 -32.44 25.95 38.36
CA ALA A 61 -33.20 26.71 39.36
C ALA A 61 -32.33 27.06 40.60
N ASP A 62 -31.61 26.08 41.16
CA ASP A 62 -30.81 26.25 42.38
C ASP A 62 -29.31 26.40 42.10
N LYS A 63 -28.92 27.62 41.75
CA LYS A 63 -27.53 28.01 41.42
C LYS A 63 -26.56 27.88 42.60
N ALA A 64 -27.09 27.93 43.82
CA ALA A 64 -26.31 27.84 45.04
C ALA A 64 -25.84 26.41 45.35
N LYS A 65 -26.50 25.39 44.75
CA LYS A 65 -26.15 23.99 44.95
C LYS A 65 -24.72 23.72 44.49
N VAL A 66 -23.97 22.97 45.28
CA VAL A 66 -22.56 22.67 45.01
C VAL A 66 -22.37 22.01 43.64
N GLU A 67 -23.27 21.09 43.28
CA GLU A 67 -23.27 20.43 41.97
C GLU A 67 -23.42 21.41 40.79
N ALA A 68 -24.27 22.43 40.93
CA ALA A 68 -24.47 23.45 39.91
C ALA A 68 -23.20 24.29 39.71
N LYS A 69 -22.55 24.70 40.80
CA LYS A 69 -21.28 25.45 40.74
C LYS A 69 -20.18 24.61 40.11
N GLN A 70 -20.09 23.33 40.45
CA GLN A 70 -19.12 22.41 39.87
C GLN A 70 -19.36 22.21 38.37
N LEU A 71 -20.62 22.08 37.95
CA LEU A 71 -20.99 21.99 36.54
C LEU A 71 -20.65 23.27 35.78
N SER A 72 -20.97 24.44 36.33
CA SER A 72 -20.60 25.73 35.75
C SER A 72 -19.08 25.87 35.58
N ALA A 73 -18.30 25.47 36.59
CA ALA A 73 -16.85 25.51 36.53
C ALA A 73 -16.29 24.54 35.47
N ALA A 74 -16.87 23.34 35.37
CA ALA A 74 -16.49 22.35 34.37
C ALA A 74 -16.74 22.86 32.95
N VAL A 75 -17.93 23.42 32.68
CA VAL A 75 -18.26 23.99 31.36
C VAL A 75 -17.31 25.13 31.01
N HIS A 76 -17.01 26.02 31.96
CA HIS A 76 -16.03 27.09 31.72
C HIS A 76 -14.63 26.54 31.39
N SER A 77 -14.17 25.54 32.14
CA SER A 77 -12.86 24.90 31.90
C SER A 77 -12.81 24.22 30.52
N LEU A 78 -13.88 23.56 30.09
CA LEU A 78 -13.96 22.94 28.78
C LEU A 78 -13.93 23.98 27.66
N GLN A 79 -14.65 25.08 27.81
CA GLN A 79 -14.63 26.17 26.84
C GLN A 79 -13.23 26.77 26.69
N THR A 80 -12.60 27.16 27.81
CA THR A 80 -11.24 27.72 27.77
C THR A 80 -10.23 26.76 27.14
N ASN A 81 -10.36 25.45 27.39
CA ASN A 81 -9.53 24.45 26.74
C ASN A 81 -9.81 24.35 25.23
N ASN A 82 -11.06 24.46 24.83
CA ASN A 82 -11.47 24.45 23.42
C ASN A 82 -10.89 25.67 22.67
N ASP A 83 -10.99 26.86 23.25
CA ASP A 83 -10.40 28.10 22.70
C ASP A 83 -8.87 27.98 22.56
N ILE A 84 -8.21 27.44 23.59
CA ILE A 84 -6.75 27.17 23.57
C ILE A 84 -6.40 26.15 22.46
N LEU A 85 -7.24 25.14 22.23
CA LEU A 85 -7.02 24.17 21.16
C LEU A 85 -7.21 24.80 19.78
N HIS A 86 -8.24 25.63 19.59
CA HIS A 86 -8.46 26.35 18.32
C HIS A 86 -7.31 27.28 17.99
N THR A 87 -6.89 28.13 18.94
CA THR A 87 -5.75 29.03 18.75
C THR A 87 -4.45 28.26 18.45
N LYS A 88 -4.22 27.11 19.10
CA LYS A 88 -3.10 26.21 18.77
C LYS A 88 -3.22 25.63 17.37
N ILE A 89 -4.39 25.15 16.96
CA ILE A 89 -4.63 24.59 15.63
C ILE A 89 -4.37 25.66 14.56
N ASP A 90 -4.84 26.89 14.76
CA ASP A 90 -4.63 27.99 13.81
C ASP A 90 -3.19 28.48 13.81
N GLY A 91 -2.52 28.50 14.96
CA GLY A 91 -1.08 28.70 15.07
C GLY A 91 -0.27 27.63 14.31
N LEU A 92 -0.66 26.35 14.41
CA LEU A 92 -0.02 25.27 13.68
C LEU A 92 -0.29 25.36 12.18
N ARG A 93 -1.52 25.71 11.78
CA ARG A 93 -1.88 25.92 10.37
C ARG A 93 -1.09 27.07 9.76
N SER A 94 -1.01 28.21 10.44
CA SER A 94 -0.22 29.36 9.98
C SER A 94 1.28 29.03 9.92
N ALA A 95 1.83 28.34 10.93
CA ALA A 95 3.21 27.87 10.90
C ALA A 95 3.47 26.89 9.73
N LEU A 96 2.53 25.98 9.43
CA LEU A 96 2.62 25.10 8.27
C LEU A 96 2.57 25.86 6.96
N LEU A 97 1.72 26.89 6.83
CA LEU A 97 1.67 27.76 5.66
C LEU A 97 2.99 28.51 5.48
N THR A 98 3.54 29.09 6.54
CA THR A 98 4.85 29.76 6.51
C THR A 98 5.97 28.80 6.14
N LYS A 99 5.98 27.58 6.70
CA LYS A 99 6.94 26.53 6.31
C LYS A 99 6.79 26.12 4.85
N LYS A 100 5.56 25.98 4.34
CA LYS A 100 5.31 25.73 2.91
C LYS A 100 5.85 26.86 2.05
N LYS A 101 5.60 28.13 2.41
CA LYS A 101 6.15 29.32 1.74
C LYS A 101 7.69 29.37 1.79
N HIS A 102 8.30 28.93 2.88
CA HIS A 102 9.75 28.86 3.01
C HIS A 102 10.35 27.68 2.21
N ASN A 103 9.63 26.56 2.10
CA ASN A 103 10.07 25.40 1.31
C ASN A 103 9.81 25.57 -0.20
N THR A 104 8.92 26.47 -0.59
CA THR A 104 8.90 26.99 -1.97
C THR A 104 10.12 27.89 -2.16
N ARG A 105 11.30 27.27 -2.27
CA ARG A 105 12.51 27.92 -2.76
C ARG A 105 12.16 28.60 -4.07
N SER A 106 12.66 29.82 -4.29
CA SER A 106 12.53 30.50 -5.57
C SER A 106 12.97 29.53 -6.66
N TYR A 107 12.00 29.07 -7.45
CA TYR A 107 12.27 28.15 -8.53
C TYR A 107 12.89 28.97 -9.66
N THR A 108 14.14 28.70 -9.98
CA THR A 108 14.81 29.29 -11.14
C THR A 108 14.20 28.67 -12.39
N MET A 109 13.38 29.45 -13.09
CA MET A 109 12.82 29.06 -14.38
C MET A 109 13.97 28.82 -15.36
N ASP A 110 13.90 27.71 -16.10
CA ASP A 110 14.94 27.33 -17.06
C ASP A 110 14.76 28.13 -18.36
N LEU A 111 15.32 29.34 -18.33
CA LEU A 111 15.37 30.25 -19.46
C LEU A 111 16.58 29.88 -20.31
N HIS A 112 16.36 29.08 -21.35
CA HIS A 112 17.42 28.70 -22.30
C HIS A 112 18.08 29.96 -22.89
N GLN A 113 19.41 30.03 -22.80
CA GLN A 113 20.23 30.98 -23.56
C GLN A 113 20.50 30.37 -24.94
N ASN A 114 20.41 31.17 -25.99
CA ASN A 114 20.78 30.70 -27.32
C ASN A 114 22.32 30.76 -27.44
N GLU A 115 22.92 29.88 -28.25
CA GLU A 115 24.37 29.85 -28.46
C GLU A 115 24.94 31.17 -29.03
N GLN A 116 24.07 32.02 -29.60
CA GLN A 116 24.39 33.34 -30.12
C GLN A 116 24.44 34.44 -29.05
N ASP A 117 24.01 34.17 -27.81
CA ASP A 117 24.05 35.12 -26.70
C ASP A 117 25.49 35.18 -26.13
N THR A 118 26.41 35.82 -26.84
CA THR A 118 27.84 35.92 -26.48
C THR A 118 28.06 36.94 -25.35
N GLY A 119 28.06 36.47 -24.09
CA GLY A 119 28.79 37.09 -22.98
C GLY A 119 28.38 38.48 -22.48
N GLY A 120 27.15 38.94 -22.74
CA GLY A 120 26.61 40.22 -22.28
C GLY A 120 25.39 40.11 -21.35
N ALA A 121 24.80 41.26 -20.98
CA ALA A 121 23.54 41.29 -20.23
C ALA A 121 22.41 40.62 -21.05
N VAL A 122 21.83 39.55 -20.50
CA VAL A 122 20.79 38.76 -21.20
C VAL A 122 19.42 39.42 -21.03
N PHE A 123 18.87 39.94 -22.13
CA PHE A 123 17.52 40.50 -22.14
C PHE A 123 16.46 39.39 -22.30
N TRP A 124 15.61 39.25 -21.29
CA TRP A 124 14.50 38.29 -21.31
C TRP A 124 13.22 38.94 -21.84
N SER A 125 12.84 38.59 -23.07
CA SER A 125 11.56 39.03 -23.62
C SER A 125 10.38 38.26 -22.99
N PRO A 126 9.18 38.87 -22.88
CA PRO A 126 7.99 38.21 -22.36
C PRO A 126 7.63 36.89 -23.08
N LYS A 127 8.00 36.77 -24.35
CA LYS A 127 7.80 35.53 -25.13
C LYS A 127 8.67 34.38 -24.58
N LYS A 128 9.95 34.63 -24.29
CA LYS A 128 10.85 33.62 -23.70
C LYS A 128 10.36 33.12 -22.33
N LEU A 129 9.77 34.01 -21.52
CA LEU A 129 9.15 33.64 -20.24
C LEU A 129 7.96 32.70 -20.45
N ARG A 130 7.05 33.01 -21.40
CA ARG A 130 5.91 32.14 -21.72
C ARG A 130 6.34 30.77 -22.22
N ASP A 131 7.35 30.72 -23.09
CA ASP A 131 7.87 29.47 -23.62
C ASP A 131 8.47 28.59 -22.49
N ALA A 132 9.20 29.19 -21.55
CA ALA A 132 9.72 28.48 -20.39
C ALA A 132 8.61 27.96 -19.46
N CYS A 133 7.58 28.79 -19.18
CA CYS A 133 6.40 28.35 -18.44
C CYS A 133 5.68 27.18 -19.13
N ALA A 134 5.54 27.22 -20.45
CA ALA A 134 4.90 26.15 -21.22
C ALA A 134 5.68 24.82 -21.10
N ARG A 135 7.02 24.86 -21.17
CA ARG A 135 7.86 23.67 -20.98
C ARG A 135 7.77 23.09 -19.56
N GLU A 136 7.66 23.94 -18.55
CA GLU A 136 7.44 23.45 -17.19
C GLU A 136 6.07 22.81 -17.00
N ALA A 137 5.04 23.40 -17.62
CA ALA A 137 3.70 22.81 -17.60
C ALA A 137 3.72 21.41 -18.23
N THR A 138 4.34 21.24 -19.40
CA THR A 138 4.46 19.92 -20.04
C THR A 138 5.24 18.94 -19.17
N LYS A 139 6.38 19.34 -18.59
CA LYS A 139 7.15 18.50 -17.65
C LYS A 139 6.31 18.08 -16.43
N ARG A 140 5.48 18.96 -15.89
CA ARG A 140 4.58 18.65 -14.75
C ARG A 140 3.51 17.65 -15.16
N ASP A 141 2.90 17.84 -16.32
CA ASP A 141 1.86 16.95 -16.84
C ASP A 141 2.43 15.56 -17.15
N GLU A 142 3.60 15.49 -17.79
CA GLU A 142 4.33 14.25 -18.02
C GLU A 142 4.66 13.52 -16.71
N ALA A 143 5.19 14.25 -15.71
CA ALA A 143 5.48 13.67 -14.40
C ALA A 143 4.21 13.17 -13.68
N GLN A 144 3.07 13.83 -13.86
CA GLN A 144 1.78 13.35 -13.34
C GLN A 144 1.32 12.09 -14.06
N ARG A 145 1.39 12.06 -15.40
CA ARG A 145 1.07 10.87 -16.21
C ARG A 145 1.94 9.68 -15.81
N GLU A 146 3.24 9.87 -15.63
CA GLU A 146 4.14 8.82 -15.15
C GLU A 146 3.74 8.28 -13.76
N LYS A 147 3.32 9.16 -12.84
CA LYS A 147 2.85 8.73 -11.51
C LYS A 147 1.59 7.88 -11.61
N LEU A 148 0.66 8.27 -12.47
CA LEU A 148 -0.56 7.50 -12.76
C LEU A 148 -0.21 6.15 -13.39
N GLN A 149 0.65 6.11 -14.41
CA GLN A 149 1.12 4.86 -15.02
C GLN A 149 1.83 3.95 -14.00
N LYS A 150 2.67 4.51 -13.12
CA LYS A 150 3.33 3.74 -12.04
C LYS A 150 2.31 3.17 -11.06
N ARG A 151 1.20 3.86 -10.80
CA ARG A 151 0.09 3.35 -9.97
C ARG A 151 -0.66 2.23 -10.68
N GLU A 152 -1.08 2.45 -11.92
CA GLU A 152 -1.77 1.44 -12.74
C GLU A 152 -0.93 0.17 -12.89
N ALA A 153 0.38 0.32 -13.13
CA ALA A 153 1.30 -0.82 -13.20
C ALA A 153 1.41 -1.59 -11.87
N ARG A 154 1.30 -0.91 -10.72
CA ARG A 154 1.25 -1.58 -9.41
C ARG A 154 -0.06 -2.33 -9.22
N GLU A 155 -1.18 -1.73 -9.63
CA GLU A 155 -2.50 -2.35 -9.55
C GLU A 155 -2.59 -3.58 -10.48
N ALA A 156 -2.11 -3.49 -11.72
CA ALA A 156 -2.04 -4.62 -12.64
C ALA A 156 -1.15 -5.76 -12.10
N LYS A 157 0.01 -5.43 -11.50
CA LYS A 157 0.87 -6.41 -10.84
C LYS A 157 0.19 -7.09 -9.66
N ALA A 158 -0.55 -6.32 -8.85
CA ALA A 158 -1.33 -6.87 -7.76
C ALA A 158 -2.39 -7.84 -8.29
N ALA A 159 -3.20 -7.42 -9.27
CA ALA A 159 -4.23 -8.27 -9.89
C ALA A 159 -3.63 -9.57 -10.48
N ALA A 160 -2.53 -9.48 -11.23
CA ALA A 160 -1.85 -10.65 -11.76
C ALA A 160 -1.34 -11.60 -10.65
N SER A 161 -0.88 -11.04 -9.52
CA SER A 161 -0.48 -11.85 -8.36
C SER A 161 -1.67 -12.54 -7.70
N PHE A 162 -2.85 -11.92 -7.69
CA PHE A 162 -4.09 -12.53 -7.18
C PHE A 162 -4.55 -13.68 -8.08
N LEU A 163 -4.60 -13.49 -9.39
CA LEU A 163 -4.97 -14.56 -10.34
C LEU A 163 -4.02 -15.75 -10.23
N LYS A 164 -2.71 -15.51 -10.10
CA LYS A 164 -1.72 -16.58 -9.87
C LYS A 164 -1.97 -17.34 -8.56
N LYS A 165 -2.38 -16.65 -7.50
CA LYS A 165 -2.74 -17.30 -6.23
C LYS A 165 -3.98 -18.18 -6.37
N GLN A 166 -5.02 -17.67 -7.04
CA GLN A 166 -6.25 -18.43 -7.31
C GLN A 166 -5.94 -19.72 -8.08
N HIS A 167 -5.20 -19.63 -9.19
CA HIS A 167 -4.80 -20.83 -9.95
C HIS A 167 -3.94 -21.79 -9.13
N ALA A 168 -3.06 -21.29 -8.25
CA ALA A 168 -2.27 -22.14 -7.37
C ALA A 168 -3.14 -22.85 -6.31
N GLU A 169 -4.20 -22.20 -5.82
CA GLU A 169 -5.17 -22.79 -4.89
C GLU A 169 -6.05 -23.83 -5.59
N GLU A 170 -6.56 -23.54 -6.79
CA GLU A 170 -7.29 -24.49 -7.63
C GLU A 170 -6.45 -25.75 -7.91
N ALA A 171 -5.20 -25.59 -8.34
CA ALA A 171 -4.30 -26.71 -8.59
C ALA A 171 -3.99 -27.51 -7.30
N LYS A 172 -3.95 -26.87 -6.12
CA LYS A 172 -3.82 -27.57 -4.84
C LYS A 172 -5.09 -28.35 -4.50
N ALA A 173 -6.26 -27.77 -4.72
CA ALA A 173 -7.55 -28.41 -4.47
C ALA A 173 -7.73 -29.64 -5.38
N GLU A 174 -7.40 -29.55 -6.67
CA GLU A 174 -7.41 -30.70 -7.59
C GLU A 174 -6.47 -31.82 -7.13
N ARG A 175 -5.27 -31.48 -6.69
CA ARG A 175 -4.32 -32.46 -6.12
C ARG A 175 -4.87 -33.13 -4.87
N GLN A 176 -5.59 -32.40 -4.01
CA GLN A 176 -6.24 -32.99 -2.83
C GLN A 176 -7.35 -33.95 -3.24
N ARG A 177 -8.23 -33.54 -4.17
CA ARG A 177 -9.30 -34.41 -4.72
C ARG A 177 -8.74 -35.69 -5.34
N LEU A 178 -7.68 -35.60 -6.12
CA LEU A 178 -7.01 -36.78 -6.70
C LEU A 178 -6.41 -37.70 -5.64
N LYS A 179 -5.84 -37.15 -4.56
CA LYS A 179 -5.33 -37.94 -3.43
C LYS A 179 -6.44 -38.65 -2.68
N GLU A 180 -7.55 -37.97 -2.42
CA GLU A 180 -8.73 -38.55 -1.77
C GLU A 180 -9.32 -39.67 -2.61
N HIS A 181 -9.54 -39.45 -3.91
CA HIS A 181 -10.02 -40.49 -4.83
C HIS A 181 -9.08 -41.69 -4.84
N ARG A 182 -7.75 -41.47 -4.88
CA ARG A 182 -6.75 -42.55 -4.80
C ARG A 182 -6.78 -43.27 -3.44
N ALA A 183 -7.04 -42.56 -2.35
CA ALA A 183 -7.14 -43.15 -1.02
C ALA A 183 -8.42 -44.02 -0.89
N VAL A 184 -9.55 -43.54 -1.41
CA VAL A 184 -10.81 -44.29 -1.46
C VAL A 184 -10.67 -45.55 -2.33
N ALA A 185 -10.10 -45.43 -3.53
CA ALA A 185 -9.84 -46.58 -4.40
C ALA A 185 -8.92 -47.62 -3.74
N LYS A 186 -7.89 -47.16 -3.00
CA LYS A 186 -7.02 -48.06 -2.22
C LYS A 186 -7.76 -48.76 -1.09
N LYS A 187 -8.67 -48.07 -0.38
CA LYS A 187 -9.50 -48.65 0.68
C LYS A 187 -10.46 -49.70 0.11
N ALA A 188 -11.20 -49.36 -0.95
CA ALA A 188 -12.11 -50.29 -1.63
C ALA A 188 -11.37 -51.55 -2.15
N ALA A 189 -10.18 -51.38 -2.75
CA ALA A 189 -9.36 -52.52 -3.19
C ALA A 189 -8.82 -53.37 -2.02
N ALA A 190 -8.61 -52.78 -0.83
CA ALA A 190 -8.24 -53.52 0.36
C ALA A 190 -9.42 -54.33 0.91
N GLU A 191 -10.60 -53.72 0.99
CA GLU A 191 -11.85 -54.37 1.39
C GLU A 191 -12.24 -55.51 0.45
N GLU A 192 -12.08 -55.34 -0.86
CA GLU A 192 -12.32 -56.40 -1.85
C GLU A 192 -11.35 -57.58 -1.64
N ARG A 193 -10.06 -57.28 -1.39
CA ARG A 193 -9.07 -58.32 -1.06
C ARG A 193 -9.40 -59.02 0.25
N ASP A 194 -9.90 -58.31 1.24
CA ASP A 194 -10.34 -58.88 2.52
C ASP A 194 -11.57 -59.78 2.34
N ALA A 195 -12.57 -59.33 1.59
CA ALA A 195 -13.74 -60.13 1.24
C ALA A 195 -13.37 -61.38 0.44
N ALA A 196 -12.45 -61.26 -0.53
CA ALA A 196 -11.94 -62.40 -1.29
C ALA A 196 -11.19 -63.41 -0.40
N ARG A 197 -10.38 -62.92 0.56
CA ARG A 197 -9.72 -63.77 1.57
C ARG A 197 -10.74 -64.46 2.48
N ALA A 198 -11.77 -63.76 2.92
CA ALA A 198 -12.83 -64.33 3.75
C ALA A 198 -13.62 -65.43 3.01
N ARG A 199 -14.00 -65.19 1.75
CA ARG A 199 -14.66 -66.20 0.89
C ARG A 199 -13.79 -67.45 0.70
N LYS A 200 -12.49 -67.27 0.42
CA LYS A 200 -11.55 -68.40 0.30
C LYS A 200 -11.47 -69.19 1.61
N LYS A 201 -11.46 -68.53 2.78
CA LYS A 201 -11.49 -69.21 4.08
C LYS A 201 -12.79 -69.99 4.29
N GLN A 202 -13.95 -69.41 3.94
CA GLN A 202 -15.24 -70.10 4.02
C GLN A 202 -15.29 -71.34 3.12
N GLN A 203 -14.80 -71.24 1.87
CA GLN A 203 -14.68 -72.39 0.96
C GLN A 203 -13.73 -73.47 1.52
N GLN A 204 -12.60 -73.07 2.10
CA GLN A 204 -11.68 -74.00 2.76
C GLN A 204 -12.33 -74.69 3.97
N GLN A 205 -13.11 -73.96 4.77
CA GLN A 205 -13.83 -74.54 5.91
C GLN A 205 -14.94 -75.50 5.47
N ALA A 206 -15.72 -75.17 4.43
CA ALA A 206 -16.74 -76.05 3.86
C ALA A 206 -16.14 -77.34 3.26
N THR A 207 -15.03 -77.23 2.54
CA THR A 207 -14.30 -78.41 2.01
C THR A 207 -13.63 -79.22 3.13
N THR A 208 -13.21 -78.57 4.22
CA THR A 208 -12.65 -79.26 5.40
C THR A 208 -13.74 -79.97 6.20
N SER A 209 -14.94 -79.41 6.35
CA SER A 209 -16.06 -80.08 7.05
C SER A 209 -16.62 -81.27 6.26
N GLN A 210 -16.63 -81.19 4.92
CA GLN A 210 -16.91 -82.36 4.08
C GLN A 210 -15.84 -83.45 4.26
N LYS A 211 -14.54 -83.08 4.27
CA LYS A 211 -13.44 -84.03 4.46
C LYS A 211 -13.37 -84.64 5.88
N SER A 212 -13.96 -84.00 6.90
CA SER A 212 -14.04 -84.57 8.25
C SER A 212 -15.20 -85.54 8.45
N HIS A 213 -16.26 -85.47 7.65
CA HIS A 213 -17.31 -86.50 7.65
C HIS A 213 -16.87 -87.79 6.95
N ASP A 214 -15.92 -87.72 6.02
CA ASP A 214 -15.49 -88.84 5.18
C ASP A 214 -14.18 -89.52 5.58
N ARG A 215 -13.66 -89.31 6.82
CA ARG A 215 -12.44 -90.00 7.24
C ARG A 215 -12.55 -90.77 8.56
N PRO A 216 -12.43 -92.12 8.54
CA PRO A 216 -12.13 -92.88 9.74
C PRO A 216 -10.73 -92.54 10.27
N ASN A 217 -10.66 -92.42 11.58
CA ASN A 217 -9.49 -92.09 12.38
C ASN A 217 -8.33 -93.08 12.10
N LYS A 218 -7.20 -92.58 11.59
CA LYS A 218 -5.94 -93.34 11.59
C LYS A 218 -4.78 -92.44 11.98
N ARG A 219 -4.18 -92.79 13.11
CA ARG A 219 -3.02 -92.15 13.73
C ARG A 219 -1.72 -92.46 12.96
N THR A 220 -0.72 -91.62 13.23
CA THR A 220 0.73 -91.71 12.94
C THR A 220 1.10 -91.33 11.50
N ARG A 221 2.13 -90.51 11.24
CA ARG A 221 3.51 -90.61 11.75
C ARG A 221 4.23 -89.26 11.59
N GLU A 222 5.05 -88.91 12.56
CA GLU A 222 5.99 -87.78 12.51
C GLU A 222 7.02 -87.99 11.40
N THR A 223 7.25 -86.98 10.56
CA THR A 223 8.49 -86.85 9.78
C THR A 223 8.83 -85.39 9.60
N SER A 224 9.96 -85.02 10.21
CA SER A 224 10.61 -83.73 10.17
C SER A 224 11.50 -83.65 8.93
N HIS A 225 11.20 -82.75 8.01
CA HIS A 225 12.19 -82.28 7.04
C HIS A 225 12.20 -80.76 7.02
N LYS A 226 13.29 -80.20 7.58
CA LYS A 226 13.64 -78.78 7.49
C LYS A 226 14.07 -78.51 6.04
N VAL A 227 13.45 -77.52 5.42
CA VAL A 227 13.85 -77.02 4.09
C VAL A 227 14.99 -76.03 4.26
N ASP A 228 16.11 -76.35 3.63
CA ASP A 228 17.32 -75.53 3.61
C ASP A 228 17.10 -74.18 2.93
N LYS A 229 17.63 -73.13 3.55
CA LYS A 229 17.59 -71.76 3.05
C LYS A 229 18.71 -71.54 2.04
N ILE A 230 18.37 -71.25 0.79
CA ILE A 230 19.31 -70.78 -0.24
C ILE A 230 19.66 -69.30 0.02
N PRO A 231 20.93 -68.91 0.19
CA PRO A 231 21.30 -67.50 0.18
C PRO A 231 21.55 -67.03 -1.26
N ALA A 232 20.74 -66.07 -1.72
CA ALA A 232 20.92 -65.41 -3.01
C ALA A 232 22.22 -64.58 -3.04
N LYS A 233 23.18 -64.97 -3.89
CA LYS A 233 24.39 -64.20 -4.21
C LYS A 233 24.01 -62.89 -4.92
N ARG A 234 24.33 -61.74 -4.32
CA ARG A 234 24.26 -60.41 -4.97
C ARG A 234 25.51 -60.21 -5.83
N ARG A 235 25.34 -60.15 -7.17
CA ARG A 235 26.35 -59.59 -8.10
C ARG A 235 26.48 -58.09 -7.83
N ARG A 236 27.68 -57.64 -7.42
CA ARG A 236 28.14 -56.27 -7.66
C ARG A 236 28.94 -56.30 -8.95
N VAL A 237 28.49 -55.56 -9.97
CA VAL A 237 29.32 -55.23 -11.13
C VAL A 237 30.11 -53.98 -10.74
N ALA A 238 31.42 -54.14 -10.58
CA ALA A 238 32.37 -53.04 -10.56
C ALA A 238 32.78 -52.77 -12.01
N ALA A 239 32.53 -51.56 -12.50
CA ALA A 239 33.06 -51.07 -13.77
C ALA A 239 34.35 -50.26 -13.50
N PRO A 240 35.34 -50.29 -14.41
CA PRO A 240 36.69 -49.79 -14.15
C PRO A 240 36.81 -48.27 -14.23
N ARG A 241 37.81 -47.77 -13.51
CA ARG A 241 38.25 -46.37 -13.43
C ARG A 241 39.23 -46.09 -14.58
N SER A 242 38.90 -45.17 -15.48
CA SER A 242 39.82 -44.57 -16.45
C SER A 242 39.74 -43.04 -16.38
N GLN A 243 40.89 -42.39 -16.28
CA GLN A 243 41.18 -40.95 -16.44
C GLN A 243 42.56 -40.88 -17.11
N PRO A 244 42.99 -39.80 -17.79
CA PRO A 244 42.29 -38.55 -18.15
C PRO A 244 42.49 -38.11 -19.63
N GLU A 245 41.62 -37.28 -20.20
CA GLU A 245 42.00 -36.34 -21.28
C GLU A 245 41.02 -35.14 -21.36
N ALA A 246 41.49 -34.05 -21.96
CA ALA A 246 41.16 -32.65 -21.73
C ALA A 246 39.72 -32.17 -22.05
N ALA A 247 39.37 -31.04 -21.41
CA ALA A 247 38.08 -30.36 -21.35
C ALA A 247 37.54 -29.81 -22.69
N PRO A 248 36.25 -29.44 -22.71
CA PRO A 248 35.95 -28.01 -22.80
C PRO A 248 35.25 -27.48 -21.54
N ALA A 249 35.58 -26.24 -21.18
CA ALA A 249 35.24 -25.61 -19.92
C ALA A 249 33.72 -25.46 -19.67
N PRO A 250 33.22 -25.78 -18.46
CA PRO A 250 31.84 -25.48 -18.09
C PRO A 250 31.64 -23.97 -17.86
N PRO A 251 30.46 -23.41 -18.19
CA PRO A 251 30.14 -22.01 -17.95
C PRO A 251 30.14 -21.69 -16.44
N PRO A 252 30.57 -20.47 -16.04
CA PRO A 252 30.67 -20.10 -14.63
C PRO A 252 29.30 -20.08 -13.95
N ALA A 253 29.25 -20.62 -12.73
CA ALA A 253 28.06 -20.61 -11.88
C ALA A 253 27.65 -19.16 -11.51
N PRO A 254 26.34 -18.87 -11.34
CA PRO A 254 25.88 -17.56 -10.91
C PRO A 254 26.35 -17.25 -9.47
N PRO A 255 26.77 -15.99 -9.18
CA PRO A 255 27.27 -15.64 -7.85
C PRO A 255 26.16 -15.75 -6.80
N LYS A 256 26.45 -16.47 -5.72
CA LYS A 256 25.62 -16.51 -4.51
C LYS A 256 25.64 -15.12 -3.87
N SER A 257 24.49 -14.44 -3.85
CA SER A 257 24.31 -13.17 -3.15
C SER A 257 24.24 -13.42 -1.65
N THR A 258 25.36 -13.29 -0.95
CA THR A 258 25.38 -13.04 0.50
C THR A 258 25.40 -11.54 0.71
N ARG A 259 24.29 -11.05 1.26
CA ARG A 259 24.03 -9.65 1.58
C ARG A 259 24.84 -9.24 2.80
N THR A 260 26.03 -8.69 2.59
CA THR A 260 26.74 -7.89 3.60
C THR A 260 27.62 -6.83 2.93
N ARG A 261 27.33 -5.56 3.26
CA ARG A 261 27.93 -4.27 2.84
C ARG A 261 29.20 -4.31 1.96
N SER A 262 29.14 -3.64 0.79
CA SER A 262 30.32 -3.21 0.05
C SER A 262 31.00 -2.02 0.75
N ILE A 263 32.21 -2.19 1.25
CA ILE A 263 33.06 -1.09 1.71
C ILE A 263 33.81 -0.54 0.50
N ARG A 264 33.59 0.72 0.15
CA ARG A 264 34.28 1.42 -0.94
C ARG A 264 35.56 2.05 -0.36
N ALA A 265 36.72 1.65 -0.84
CA ALA A 265 37.98 2.29 -0.46
C ALA A 265 38.05 3.72 -1.06
N PRO A 266 38.57 4.72 -0.34
CA PRO A 266 38.70 6.08 -0.87
C PRO A 266 39.76 6.15 -1.97
N LYS A 267 39.45 6.84 -3.07
CA LYS A 267 40.41 7.22 -4.11
C LYS A 267 41.43 8.17 -3.50
N LYS A 268 42.68 7.72 -3.34
CA LYS A 268 43.81 8.64 -3.15
C LYS A 268 44.13 9.28 -4.49
N TYR A 269 44.39 10.58 -4.45
CA TYR A 269 44.77 11.44 -5.57
C TYR A 269 45.92 10.81 -6.37
N SER A 270 45.76 10.78 -7.69
CA SER A 270 46.87 10.61 -8.63
C SER A 270 47.06 11.96 -9.32
N GLU A 271 48.26 12.49 -9.17
CA GLU A 271 48.82 13.63 -9.91
C GLU A 271 48.73 13.44 -11.43
#